data_AF-A0A7V1M8Z4-F1
#
_entry.id   AF-A0A7V1M8Z4-F1
#
_cell.length_a   1.000
_cell.length_b   1.000
_cell.length_c   1.000
_cell.angle_alpha   90.00
_cell.angle_beta   90.00
_cell.angle_gamma   90.00
#
_symmetry.space_group_name_H-M   'P 1'
#
loop_
_entity.id
_entity.type
_entity.pdbx_description
1 polymer ?
#
loop_
_entity_poly.entity_id
_entity_poly.type
_entity_poly.pdbx_seq_one_letter_code
_entity_poly.pdbx_strand_id
1 'polypeptide(L)'
;MTVLLAESVVVYQPPAWWQRALVADGQSWIWVGTLIISLTLISVLALRYVYFLWWLRRIRLLRGQGLISSSELHIGQCAYLQLLEGTEEERLRRWRTMVRYVRPDAVEVDLPTPGEDSKRFVPGTRVVLAVNAIDSLYIMETEVLGIRSDEPRTLKLRKQPLLHRLQRRHFARVEVFAPATVEVVGGKGIGRYAGVVLDIGGGGVCLQVPVAPVVGSVVRLEAPELSNVLPESTRLTVVGVSESVADGHLEYRLHCAFTDLDAEHLERIARFVLQKQHEAMAQRRWHVSQDIGTQGAR
;
A
#
# COMPACT_ATOMS: atom_id res chain seq x y z
N MET A 1 9.60 -62.18 -31.45
CA MET A 1 8.77 -62.24 -30.22
C MET A 1 7.79 -61.09 -30.27
N THR A 2 6.58 -61.36 -30.72
CA THR A 2 5.46 -60.42 -30.83
C THR A 2 4.56 -60.60 -29.62
N VAL A 3 4.47 -59.58 -28.76
CA VAL A 3 3.59 -59.57 -27.59
C VAL A 3 2.22 -59.07 -28.05
N LEU A 4 1.27 -60.01 -28.16
CA LEU A 4 -0.15 -59.73 -28.34
C LEU A 4 -0.71 -59.21 -27.01
N LEU A 5 -0.92 -57.90 -26.91
CA LEU A 5 -1.73 -57.29 -25.86
C LEU A 5 -3.20 -57.49 -26.23
N ALA A 6 -3.85 -58.42 -25.54
CA ALA A 6 -5.29 -58.60 -25.63
C ALA A 6 -5.99 -57.41 -24.95
N GLU A 7 -6.51 -56.49 -25.75
CA GLU A 7 -7.47 -55.47 -25.30
C GLU A 7 -8.79 -56.16 -24.94
N SER A 8 -8.92 -56.61 -23.69
CA SER A 8 -10.22 -56.96 -23.12
C SER A 8 -10.97 -55.67 -22.79
N VAL A 9 -11.58 -55.05 -23.81
CA VAL A 9 -12.58 -54.01 -23.61
C VAL A 9 -13.80 -54.70 -23.01
N VAL A 10 -13.94 -54.61 -21.69
CA VAL A 10 -15.18 -54.96 -20.99
C VAL A 10 -16.24 -53.97 -21.46
N VAL A 11 -16.98 -54.34 -22.51
CA VAL A 11 -18.16 -53.62 -22.94
C VAL A 11 -19.20 -53.82 -21.83
N TYR A 12 -19.26 -52.87 -20.92
CA TYR A 12 -20.32 -52.82 -19.91
C TYR A 12 -21.65 -52.71 -20.64
N GLN A 13 -22.36 -53.83 -20.77
CA GLN A 13 -23.74 -53.81 -21.24
C GLN A 13 -24.62 -53.44 -20.05
N PRO A 14 -25.21 -52.23 -20.03
CA PRO A 14 -26.11 -51.87 -18.96
C PRO A 14 -27.31 -52.85 -18.95
N PRO A 15 -27.80 -53.23 -17.77
CA PRO A 15 -28.87 -54.22 -17.65
C PRO A 15 -30.15 -53.78 -18.38
N ALA A 16 -30.93 -54.74 -18.87
CA ALA A 16 -32.08 -54.50 -19.76
C ALA A 16 -33.17 -53.55 -19.20
N TRP A 17 -33.25 -53.39 -17.88
CA TRP A 17 -34.15 -52.41 -17.25
C TRP A 17 -33.68 -50.96 -17.47
N TRP A 18 -32.36 -50.75 -17.56
CA TRP A 18 -31.75 -49.44 -17.83
C TRP A 18 -32.06 -48.97 -19.25
N GLN A 19 -32.01 -49.88 -20.22
CA GLN A 19 -32.36 -49.59 -21.61
C GLN A 19 -33.85 -49.25 -21.78
N ARG A 20 -34.75 -49.89 -21.03
CA ARG A 20 -36.20 -49.58 -21.06
C ARG A 20 -36.52 -48.24 -20.39
N ALA A 21 -35.83 -47.92 -19.29
CA ALA A 21 -36.00 -46.63 -18.60
C ALA A 21 -35.53 -45.43 -19.44
N LEU A 22 -34.56 -45.63 -20.33
CA LEU A 22 -34.07 -44.62 -21.27
C LEU A 22 -35.04 -44.34 -22.43
N VAL A 23 -35.75 -45.37 -22.89
CA VAL A 23 -36.68 -45.26 -24.03
C VAL A 23 -38.07 -44.75 -23.60
N ALA A 24 -38.49 -45.05 -22.37
CA ALA A 24 -39.83 -44.67 -21.90
C ALA A 24 -39.94 -43.19 -21.49
N ASP A 25 -38.83 -42.53 -21.13
CA ASP A 25 -38.88 -41.19 -20.50
C ASP A 25 -37.56 -40.41 -20.64
N GLY A 26 -36.98 -40.44 -21.84
CA GLY A 26 -35.67 -39.80 -22.13
C GLY A 26 -35.59 -38.31 -21.76
N GLN A 27 -36.73 -37.62 -21.69
CA GLN A 27 -36.81 -36.22 -21.29
C GLN A 27 -36.57 -36.03 -19.77
N SER A 28 -37.02 -36.97 -18.93
CA SER A 28 -36.90 -36.93 -17.47
C SER A 28 -35.44 -37.01 -17.00
N TRP A 29 -34.61 -37.80 -17.69
CA TRP A 29 -33.18 -37.93 -17.37
C TRP A 29 -32.36 -36.67 -17.71
N ILE A 30 -32.75 -35.94 -18.77
CA ILE A 30 -32.13 -34.66 -19.13
C ILE A 30 -32.39 -33.61 -18.04
N TRP A 31 -33.62 -33.56 -17.50
CA TRP A 31 -33.96 -32.66 -16.40
C TRP A 31 -33.20 -32.98 -15.12
N VAL A 32 -33.08 -34.27 -14.76
CA VAL A 32 -32.28 -34.70 -13.59
C VAL A 32 -30.81 -34.34 -13.76
N GLY A 33 -30.22 -34.60 -14.93
CA GLY A 33 -28.83 -34.23 -15.21
C GLY A 33 -28.60 -32.72 -15.14
N THR A 34 -29.49 -31.93 -15.74
CA THR A 34 -29.45 -30.46 -15.71
C THR A 34 -29.56 -29.92 -14.28
N LEU A 35 -30.43 -30.52 -13.46
CA LEU A 35 -30.60 -30.17 -12.05
C LEU A 35 -29.32 -30.45 -11.24
N ILE A 36 -28.70 -31.62 -11.42
CA ILE A 36 -27.45 -31.98 -10.73
C ILE A 36 -26.31 -31.03 -11.11
N ILE A 37 -26.16 -30.73 -12.40
CA ILE A 37 -25.14 -29.77 -12.88
C ILE A 37 -25.40 -28.37 -12.31
N SER A 38 -26.65 -27.93 -12.26
CA SER A 38 -27.01 -26.63 -11.70
C SER A 38 -26.73 -26.55 -10.20
N LEU A 39 -27.10 -27.58 -9.44
CA LEU A 39 -26.86 -27.64 -7.99
C LEU A 39 -25.37 -27.71 -7.66
N THR A 40 -24.59 -28.45 -8.43
CA THR A 40 -23.12 -28.50 -8.25
C THR A 40 -22.48 -27.16 -8.56
N LEU A 41 -22.90 -26.48 -9.64
CA LEU A 41 -22.43 -25.14 -9.97
C LEU A 41 -22.78 -24.12 -8.87
N ILE A 42 -24.02 -24.12 -8.39
CA ILE A 42 -24.47 -23.26 -7.27
C ILE A 42 -23.63 -23.53 -6.02
N SER A 43 -23.37 -24.80 -5.70
CA SER A 43 -22.57 -25.18 -4.52
C SER A 43 -21.13 -24.69 -4.63
N VAL A 44 -20.51 -24.80 -5.81
CA VAL A 44 -19.15 -24.29 -6.07
C VAL A 44 -19.11 -22.76 -5.94
N LEU A 45 -20.09 -22.05 -6.50
CA LEU A 45 -20.19 -20.60 -6.39
C LEU A 45 -20.43 -20.14 -4.94
N ALA A 46 -21.30 -20.83 -4.21
CA ALA A 46 -21.55 -20.56 -2.79
C ALA A 46 -20.30 -20.79 -1.95
N LEU A 47 -19.56 -21.88 -2.16
CA LEU A 47 -18.31 -22.16 -1.46
C LEU A 47 -17.25 -21.09 -1.76
N ARG A 48 -17.13 -20.68 -3.03
CA ARG A 48 -16.23 -19.60 -3.44
C ARG A 48 -16.61 -18.26 -2.78
N TYR A 49 -17.90 -17.96 -2.69
CA TYR A 49 -18.41 -16.76 -2.03
C TYR A 49 -18.13 -16.76 -0.52
N VAL A 50 -18.39 -17.88 0.16
CA VAL A 50 -18.09 -18.03 1.59
C VAL A 50 -16.58 -17.91 1.85
N TYR A 51 -15.75 -18.54 1.02
CA TYR A 51 -14.30 -18.40 1.09
C TYR A 51 -13.85 -16.94 0.90
N PHE A 52 -14.43 -16.23 -0.07
CA PHE A 52 -14.14 -14.82 -0.31
C PHE A 52 -14.52 -13.93 0.89
N LEU A 53 -15.70 -14.13 1.49
CA LEU A 53 -16.11 -13.42 2.70
C LEU A 53 -15.20 -13.70 3.89
N TRP A 54 -14.82 -14.97 4.07
CA TRP A 54 -13.87 -15.37 5.11
C TRP A 54 -12.50 -14.71 4.90
N TRP A 55 -12.00 -14.70 3.67
CA TRP A 55 -10.73 -14.06 3.30
C TRP A 55 -10.78 -12.54 3.56
N LEU A 56 -11.86 -11.86 3.15
CA LEU A 56 -12.05 -10.44 3.45
C LEU A 56 -12.07 -10.15 4.95
N ARG A 57 -12.78 -10.97 5.73
CA ARG A 57 -12.81 -10.84 7.19
C ARG A 57 -11.42 -11.02 7.79
N ARG A 58 -10.66 -12.03 7.34
CA ARG A 58 -9.29 -12.27 7.78
C ARG A 58 -8.38 -11.08 7.47
N ILE A 59 -8.47 -10.49 6.27
CA ILE A 59 -7.71 -9.30 5.90
C ILE A 59 -8.06 -8.11 6.79
N ARG A 60 -9.35 -7.88 7.07
CA ARG A 60 -9.77 -6.81 7.98
C ARG A 60 -9.20 -7.00 9.38
N LEU A 61 -9.19 -8.23 9.89
CA LEU A 61 -8.61 -8.55 11.20
C LEU A 61 -7.10 -8.28 11.23
N LEU A 62 -6.36 -8.75 10.21
CA LEU A 62 -4.92 -8.48 10.10
C LEU A 62 -4.64 -6.98 10.04
N ARG A 63 -5.39 -6.24 9.21
CA ARG A 63 -5.23 -4.78 9.09
C ARG A 63 -5.54 -4.04 10.40
N GLY A 64 -6.54 -4.49 11.16
CA GLY A 64 -6.84 -3.96 12.48
C GLY A 64 -5.69 -4.15 13.48
N GLN A 65 -4.89 -5.19 13.30
CA GLN A 65 -3.66 -5.46 14.08
C GLN A 65 -2.42 -4.77 13.51
N GLY A 66 -2.55 -3.98 12.44
CA GLY A 66 -1.41 -3.40 11.75
C GLY A 66 -0.57 -4.44 11.01
N LEU A 67 -1.17 -5.53 10.56
CA LEU A 67 -0.50 -6.58 9.79
C LEU A 67 -1.04 -6.62 8.36
N ILE A 68 -0.17 -6.86 7.40
CA ILE A 68 -0.57 -7.24 6.04
C ILE A 68 0.14 -8.52 5.63
N SER A 69 -0.51 -9.29 4.75
CA SER A 69 0.11 -10.43 4.11
C SER A 69 1.20 -9.95 3.14
N SER A 70 2.31 -10.68 3.04
CA SER A 70 3.32 -10.42 2.01
C SER A 70 2.86 -10.72 0.59
N SER A 71 1.66 -11.28 0.41
CA SER A 71 0.98 -11.33 -0.89
C SER A 71 0.60 -9.95 -1.43
N GLU A 72 0.54 -8.93 -0.57
CA GLU A 72 0.27 -7.54 -0.96
C GLU A 72 1.51 -6.82 -1.54
N LEU A 73 2.65 -7.51 -1.62
CA LEU A 73 3.83 -7.00 -2.32
C LEU A 73 3.62 -7.08 -3.83
N HIS A 74 3.96 -6.01 -4.53
CA HIS A 74 3.78 -5.92 -5.97
C HIS A 74 5.08 -5.58 -6.70
N ILE A 75 5.20 -6.05 -7.94
CA ILE A 75 6.31 -5.72 -8.82
C ILE A 75 6.26 -4.21 -9.15
N GLY A 76 7.42 -3.55 -9.17
CA GLY A 76 7.55 -2.11 -9.39
C GLY A 76 7.34 -1.25 -8.13
N GLN A 77 7.03 -1.87 -6.99
CA GLN A 77 6.84 -1.15 -5.73
C GLN A 77 8.17 -0.61 -5.21
N CYS A 78 8.23 0.69 -4.93
CA CYS A 78 9.38 1.30 -4.26
C CYS A 78 9.47 0.79 -2.82
N ALA A 79 10.69 0.45 -2.40
CA ALA A 79 10.99 0.00 -1.05
C ALA A 79 12.27 0.64 -0.51
N TYR A 80 12.53 0.44 0.77
CA TYR A 80 13.77 0.80 1.43
C TYR A 80 14.37 -0.43 2.12
N LEU A 81 15.68 -0.59 1.97
CA LEU A 81 16.47 -1.56 2.71
C LEU A 81 17.23 -0.86 3.83
N GLN A 82 17.39 -1.55 4.95
CA GLN A 82 18.17 -1.09 6.10
C GLN A 82 18.85 -2.31 6.73
N LEU A 83 20.13 -2.21 7.07
CA LEU A 83 20.86 -3.27 7.75
C LEU A 83 20.44 -3.32 9.23
N LEU A 84 20.22 -4.52 9.77
CA LEU A 84 19.97 -4.69 11.21
C LEU A 84 21.26 -4.81 12.01
N GLU A 85 22.33 -5.25 11.35
CA GLU A 85 23.65 -5.51 11.92
C GLU A 85 24.69 -4.61 11.25
N GLY A 86 25.77 -4.29 11.96
CA GLY A 86 26.82 -3.39 11.50
C GLY A 86 27.02 -2.19 12.42
N THR A 87 27.76 -1.20 11.93
CA THR A 87 27.99 0.07 12.63
C THR A 87 26.69 0.87 12.81
N GLU A 88 26.65 1.81 13.75
CA GLU A 88 25.46 2.66 13.96
C GLU A 88 25.08 3.43 12.70
N GLU A 89 26.07 3.97 11.98
CA GLU A 89 25.86 4.65 10.71
C GLU A 89 25.22 3.73 9.65
N GLU A 90 25.71 2.50 9.53
CA GLU A 90 25.14 1.49 8.60
C GLU A 90 23.73 1.09 8.98
N ARG A 91 23.45 0.97 10.28
CA ARG A 91 22.11 0.67 10.79
C ARG A 91 21.15 1.82 10.57
N LEU A 92 21.59 3.07 10.58
CA LEU A 92 20.73 4.23 10.32
C LEU A 92 20.56 4.51 8.81
N ARG A 93 21.49 4.04 7.99
CA ARG A 93 21.46 4.23 6.54
C ARG A 93 20.31 3.45 5.91
N ARG A 94 19.61 4.12 4.99
CA ARG A 94 18.50 3.54 4.23
C ARG A 94 18.80 3.63 2.75
N TRP A 95 18.67 2.49 2.09
CA TRP A 95 18.86 2.41 0.65
C TRP A 95 17.53 2.27 -0.05
N ARG A 96 17.25 3.16 -1.01
CA ARG A 96 16.08 3.04 -1.87
C ARG A 96 16.29 1.87 -2.84
N THR A 97 15.27 1.05 -3.00
CA THR A 97 15.24 -0.09 -3.93
C THR A 97 13.85 -0.22 -4.55
N MET A 98 13.68 -1.16 -5.46
CA MET A 98 12.41 -1.51 -6.10
C MET A 98 12.20 -3.01 -6.10
N VAL A 99 10.97 -3.44 -5.82
CA VAL A 99 10.58 -4.85 -5.90
C VAL A 99 10.52 -5.28 -7.37
N ARG A 100 11.31 -6.28 -7.76
CA ARG A 100 11.35 -6.82 -9.13
C ARG A 100 10.52 -8.07 -9.28
N TYR A 101 10.61 -8.99 -8.32
CA TYR A 101 9.85 -10.23 -8.35
C TYR A 101 9.38 -10.60 -6.95
N VAL A 102 8.17 -11.17 -6.88
CA VAL A 102 7.61 -11.71 -5.65
C VAL A 102 7.31 -13.18 -5.87
N ARG A 103 8.06 -14.05 -5.20
CA ARG A 103 7.86 -15.51 -5.21
C ARG A 103 7.12 -15.95 -3.92
N PRO A 104 6.71 -17.22 -3.80
CA PRO A 104 6.10 -17.72 -2.56
C PRO A 104 7.04 -17.67 -1.35
N ASP A 105 8.33 -17.91 -1.56
CA ASP A 105 9.39 -18.05 -0.53
C ASP A 105 10.35 -16.86 -0.46
N ALA A 106 10.35 -16.02 -1.50
CA ALA A 106 11.34 -14.96 -1.65
C ALA A 106 10.79 -13.69 -2.29
N VAL A 107 11.45 -12.57 -2.02
CA VAL A 107 11.24 -11.28 -2.69
C VAL A 107 12.56 -10.85 -3.29
N GLU A 108 12.57 -10.53 -4.58
CA GLU A 108 13.75 -10.02 -5.27
C GLU A 108 13.59 -8.50 -5.43
N VAL A 109 14.59 -7.76 -4.98
CA VAL A 109 14.64 -6.30 -5.04
C VAL A 109 15.90 -5.85 -5.76
N ASP A 110 15.93 -4.64 -6.30
CA ASP A 110 17.15 -4.08 -6.87
C ASP A 110 18.26 -3.99 -5.82
N LEU A 111 19.48 -4.37 -6.21
CA LEU A 111 20.64 -4.17 -5.37
C LEU A 111 20.90 -2.65 -5.26
N PRO A 112 20.91 -2.08 -4.04
CA PRO A 112 21.06 -0.65 -3.89
C PRO A 112 22.47 -0.20 -4.26
N THR A 113 22.58 0.55 -5.36
CA THR A 113 23.77 1.14 -5.96
C THR A 113 24.93 0.15 -6.23
N PRO A 114 25.34 -0.06 -7.50
CA PRO A 114 26.51 -0.88 -7.79
C PRO A 114 27.77 -0.24 -7.19
N GLY A 115 28.50 -0.97 -6.33
CA GLY A 115 29.71 -0.44 -5.68
C GLY A 115 30.04 -1.14 -4.36
N GLU A 116 30.77 -0.46 -3.47
CA GLU A 116 31.18 -0.99 -2.16
C GLU A 116 29.98 -1.41 -1.30
N ASP A 117 28.85 -0.71 -1.42
CA ASP A 117 27.62 -1.01 -0.70
C ASP A 117 27.10 -2.43 -0.97
N SER A 118 27.36 -2.99 -2.16
CA SER A 118 26.96 -4.36 -2.50
C SER A 118 27.63 -5.43 -1.63
N LYS A 119 28.86 -5.17 -1.15
CA LYS A 119 29.61 -6.12 -0.32
C LYS A 119 28.98 -6.33 1.06
N ARG A 120 28.07 -5.44 1.47
CA ARG A 120 27.37 -5.53 2.76
C ARG A 120 26.20 -6.51 2.75
N PHE A 121 25.66 -6.85 1.57
CA PHE A 121 24.48 -7.69 1.44
C PHE A 121 24.87 -9.13 1.12
N VAL A 122 25.54 -9.81 2.04
CA VAL A 122 25.94 -11.22 1.88
C VAL A 122 24.80 -12.16 2.31
N PRO A 123 24.75 -13.40 1.78
CA PRO A 123 23.82 -14.41 2.29
C PRO A 123 23.90 -14.54 3.82
N GLY A 124 22.75 -14.58 4.49
CA GLY A 124 22.66 -14.61 5.95
C GLY A 124 22.51 -13.23 6.61
N THR A 125 22.82 -12.13 5.92
CA THR A 125 22.68 -10.78 6.49
C THR A 125 21.23 -10.47 6.80
N ARG A 126 20.96 -10.02 8.04
CA ARG A 126 19.65 -9.56 8.48
C ARG A 126 19.39 -8.13 8.04
N VAL A 127 18.25 -7.91 7.39
CA VAL A 127 17.84 -6.60 6.86
C VAL A 127 16.38 -6.33 7.19
N VAL A 128 16.01 -5.05 7.21
CA VAL A 128 14.60 -4.62 7.18
C VAL A 128 14.26 -4.20 5.76
N LEU A 129 13.19 -4.78 5.22
CA LEU A 129 12.55 -4.27 4.00
C LEU A 129 11.32 -3.45 4.41
N ALA A 130 11.33 -2.17 4.08
CA ALA A 130 10.22 -1.25 4.29
C ALA A 130 9.55 -0.91 2.95
N VAL A 131 8.25 -1.16 2.83
CA VAL A 131 7.45 -0.95 1.62
C VAL A 131 6.26 -0.05 1.89
N ASN A 132 5.96 0.87 0.97
CA ASN A 132 4.71 1.62 1.02
C ASN A 132 3.61 0.79 0.36
N ALA A 133 2.66 0.28 1.13
CA ALA A 133 1.56 -0.52 0.63
C ALA A 133 0.22 0.07 1.11
N ILE A 134 -0.77 0.11 0.22
CA ILE A 134 -2.14 0.58 0.47
C ILE A 134 -2.18 2.05 0.92
N ASP A 135 -1.92 2.31 2.20
CA ASP A 135 -2.08 3.58 2.89
C ASP A 135 -0.94 3.89 3.87
N SER A 136 0.03 2.99 4.03
CA SER A 136 1.01 3.05 5.12
C SER A 136 2.35 2.45 4.73
N LEU A 137 3.36 2.73 5.57
CA LEU A 137 4.64 2.06 5.52
C LEU A 137 4.54 0.75 6.29
N TYR A 138 4.91 -0.35 5.66
CA TYR A 138 4.99 -1.68 6.27
C TYR A 138 6.42 -2.18 6.23
N ILE A 139 6.83 -2.88 7.29
CA ILE A 139 8.18 -3.41 7.45
C ILE A 139 8.15 -4.92 7.65
N MET A 140 9.16 -5.60 7.13
CA MET A 140 9.51 -6.96 7.54
C MET A 140 10.99 -7.06 7.83
N GLU A 141 11.32 -7.72 8.94
CA GLU A 141 12.67 -8.22 9.17
C GLU A 141 12.89 -9.48 8.34
N THR A 142 13.90 -9.45 7.49
CA THR A 142 14.21 -10.53 6.56
C THR A 142 15.72 -10.78 6.53
N GLU A 143 16.11 -11.78 5.75
CA GLU A 143 17.45 -12.26 5.59
C GLU A 143 17.77 -12.31 4.10
N VAL A 144 18.97 -11.90 3.74
CA VAL A 144 19.50 -12.04 2.39
C VAL A 144 19.75 -13.51 2.11
N LEU A 145 19.10 -14.05 1.08
CA LEU A 145 19.33 -15.41 0.59
C LEU A 145 20.48 -15.45 -0.44
N GLY A 146 20.68 -14.36 -1.16
CA GLY A 146 21.78 -14.22 -2.11
C GLY A 146 21.60 -13.08 -3.08
N ILE A 147 22.62 -12.88 -3.93
CA ILE A 147 22.63 -11.87 -4.99
C ILE A 147 22.54 -12.60 -6.33
N ARG A 148 21.65 -12.16 -7.20
CA ARG A 148 21.64 -12.57 -8.61
C ARG A 148 22.46 -11.57 -9.42
N SER A 149 23.40 -12.12 -10.19
CA SER A 149 24.32 -11.33 -11.02
C SER A 149 23.76 -10.96 -12.38
N ASP A 150 22.54 -11.41 -12.71
CA ASP A 150 21.83 -11.05 -13.94
C ASP A 150 21.63 -9.52 -14.00
N GLU A 151 21.50 -8.95 -15.20
CA GLU A 151 21.26 -7.51 -15.36
C GLU A 151 19.75 -7.24 -15.46
N PRO A 152 19.13 -6.42 -14.56
CA PRO A 152 19.74 -5.70 -13.45
C PRO A 152 20.02 -6.60 -12.22
N ARG A 153 21.10 -6.30 -11.48
CA ARG A 153 21.49 -7.08 -10.29
C ARG A 153 20.41 -6.99 -9.22
N THR A 154 19.93 -8.15 -8.76
CA THR A 154 18.90 -8.23 -7.72
C THR A 154 19.39 -8.91 -6.44
N LEU A 155 18.84 -8.46 -5.33
CA LEU A 155 19.00 -9.06 -4.01
C LEU A 155 17.80 -9.94 -3.71
N LYS A 156 18.03 -11.24 -3.50
CA LYS A 156 17.00 -12.20 -3.11
C LYS A 156 16.87 -12.20 -1.59
N LEU A 157 15.71 -11.83 -1.09
CA LEU A 157 15.36 -11.77 0.33
C LEU A 157 14.37 -12.89 0.70
N ARG A 158 14.45 -13.43 1.91
CA ARG A 158 13.45 -14.37 2.41
C ARG A 158 12.10 -13.67 2.57
N LYS A 159 11.03 -14.23 2.01
CA LYS A 159 9.71 -13.66 2.20
C LYS A 159 9.17 -14.02 3.58
N GLN A 160 8.78 -13.02 4.36
CA GLN A 160 8.03 -13.26 5.60
C GLN A 160 6.54 -13.37 5.28
N PRO A 161 5.75 -14.17 6.03
CA PRO A 161 4.32 -14.30 5.76
C PRO A 161 3.55 -13.00 6.05
N LEU A 162 4.03 -12.21 7.01
CA LEU A 162 3.37 -11.01 7.51
C LEU A 162 4.34 -9.84 7.54
N LEU A 163 3.85 -8.64 7.22
CA LEU A 163 4.54 -7.38 7.40
C LEU A 163 3.83 -6.57 8.49
N HIS A 164 4.61 -5.85 9.28
CA HIS A 164 4.13 -4.99 10.36
C HIS A 164 3.99 -3.55 9.88
N ARG A 165 2.88 -2.91 10.19
CA ARG A 165 2.64 -1.49 9.91
C ARG A 165 3.55 -0.67 10.80
N LEU A 166 4.39 0.16 10.19
CA LEU A 166 5.23 1.11 10.90
C LEU A 166 4.54 2.48 10.93
N GLN A 167 3.78 2.74 12.00
CA GLN A 167 3.16 4.04 12.23
C GLN A 167 4.17 5.01 12.87
N ARG A 168 4.88 5.79 12.04
CA ARG A 168 5.84 6.80 12.51
C ARG A 168 5.20 8.13 12.93
N ARG A 169 3.95 8.36 12.54
CA ARG A 169 3.25 9.63 12.79
C ARG A 169 2.49 9.53 14.11
N HIS A 170 2.84 10.39 15.06
CA HIS A 170 2.08 10.57 16.30
C HIS A 170 0.71 11.22 16.05
N PHE A 171 0.58 12.00 14.97
CA PHE A 171 -0.64 12.71 14.63
C PHE A 171 -1.18 12.28 13.27
N ALA A 172 -2.50 12.12 13.20
CA ALA A 172 -3.21 12.01 11.93
C ALA A 172 -3.02 13.28 11.09
N ARG A 173 -3.08 13.11 9.77
CA ARG A 173 -3.08 14.20 8.80
C ARG A 173 -4.29 14.09 7.91
N VAL A 174 -4.75 15.23 7.42
CA VAL A 174 -5.79 15.30 6.40
C VAL A 174 -5.33 16.22 5.27
N GLU A 175 -5.64 15.81 4.04
CA GLU A 175 -5.39 16.61 2.86
C GLU A 175 -6.33 17.82 2.87
N VAL A 176 -5.74 18.98 2.64
CA VAL A 176 -6.44 20.27 2.58
C VAL A 176 -5.69 21.07 1.55
N PHE A 177 -6.41 21.60 0.56
CA PHE A 177 -5.85 22.46 -0.48
C PHE A 177 -6.31 23.87 -0.20
N ALA A 178 -5.51 24.63 0.56
CA ALA A 178 -5.84 26.00 0.96
C ALA A 178 -4.73 26.95 0.46
N PRO A 179 -5.07 28.01 -0.28
CA PRO A 179 -4.12 29.07 -0.63
C PRO A 179 -3.50 29.65 0.64
N ALA A 180 -2.20 29.88 0.59
CA ALA A 180 -1.44 30.39 1.71
C ALA A 180 -0.34 31.34 1.27
N THR A 181 0.10 32.16 2.21
CA THR A 181 1.29 32.97 2.06
C THR A 181 2.35 32.48 3.04
N VAL A 182 3.57 32.28 2.54
CA VAL A 182 4.71 31.76 3.30
C VAL A 182 5.82 32.79 3.30
N GLU A 183 6.22 33.24 4.48
CA GLU A 183 7.34 34.16 4.68
C GLU A 183 8.50 33.42 5.36
N VAL A 184 9.70 33.44 4.78
CA VAL A 184 10.90 32.85 5.41
C VAL A 184 11.47 33.83 6.44
N VAL A 185 11.51 33.41 7.71
CA VAL A 185 11.94 34.24 8.84
C VAL A 185 13.41 33.95 9.16
N GLY A 186 14.29 34.92 8.85
CA GLY A 186 15.71 34.86 9.20
C GLY A 186 16.50 33.82 8.39
N GLY A 187 17.20 34.25 7.34
CA GLY A 187 18.06 33.39 6.51
C GLY A 187 18.45 34.03 5.17
N LYS A 188 19.22 33.32 4.34
CA LYS A 188 19.42 33.68 2.92
C LYS A 188 18.23 33.14 2.11
N GLY A 189 17.53 34.01 1.39
CA GLY A 189 16.23 33.69 0.75
C GLY A 189 15.05 34.41 1.40
N ILE A 190 15.27 35.63 1.91
CA ILE A 190 14.26 36.50 2.50
C ILE A 190 13.19 36.78 1.45
N GLY A 191 11.95 36.39 1.71
CA GLY A 191 10.85 36.63 0.80
C GLY A 191 9.54 36.09 1.31
N ARG A 192 8.47 36.71 0.82
CA ARG A 192 7.08 36.30 1.01
C ARG A 192 6.61 35.71 -0.31
N TYR A 193 6.14 34.47 -0.28
CA TYR A 193 5.76 33.71 -1.46
C TYR A 193 4.32 33.24 -1.34
N ALA A 194 3.63 33.19 -2.47
CA ALA A 194 2.39 32.44 -2.57
C ALA A 194 2.71 30.94 -2.48
N GLY A 195 1.87 30.19 -1.79
CA GLY A 195 1.95 28.76 -1.66
C GLY A 195 0.59 28.15 -1.42
N VAL A 196 0.56 26.84 -1.24
CA VAL A 196 -0.65 26.08 -0.99
C VAL A 196 -0.39 25.12 0.16
N VAL A 197 -1.24 25.13 1.19
CA VAL A 197 -1.27 24.04 2.17
C VAL A 197 -1.78 22.80 1.43
N LEU A 198 -1.08 21.68 1.58
CA LEU A 198 -1.44 20.38 0.99
C LEU A 198 -2.00 19.41 2.02
N ASP A 199 -1.45 19.44 3.23
CA ASP A 199 -1.95 18.67 4.36
C ASP A 199 -1.72 19.39 5.69
N ILE A 200 -2.56 19.06 6.66
CA ILE A 200 -2.45 19.52 8.05
C ILE A 200 -2.64 18.35 9.00
N GLY A 201 -1.86 18.32 10.07
CA GLY A 201 -2.05 17.41 11.20
C GLY A 201 -1.55 18.03 12.50
N GLY A 202 -1.78 17.37 13.63
CA GLY A 202 -1.44 17.94 14.95
C GLY A 202 0.05 18.29 15.15
N GLY A 203 0.96 17.73 14.36
CA GLY A 203 2.39 18.02 14.46
C GLY A 203 2.92 19.04 13.44
N GLY A 204 2.12 19.46 12.46
CA GLY A 204 2.59 20.38 11.41
C GLY A 204 1.77 20.35 10.13
N VAL A 205 2.31 20.98 9.09
CA VAL A 205 1.68 21.16 7.79
C VAL A 205 2.65 20.80 6.66
N CYS A 206 2.09 20.40 5.51
CA CYS A 206 2.82 20.30 4.26
C CYS A 206 2.44 21.48 3.36
N LEU A 207 3.44 22.18 2.82
CA LEU A 207 3.25 23.37 1.99
C LEU A 207 3.87 23.12 0.61
N GLN A 208 3.19 23.56 -0.44
CA GLN A 208 3.75 23.68 -1.79
C GLN A 208 4.14 25.13 -2.04
N VAL A 209 5.39 25.36 -2.45
CA VAL A 209 5.96 26.69 -2.65
C VAL A 209 6.92 26.70 -3.85
N PRO A 210 7.18 27.88 -4.45
CA PRO A 210 8.08 28.01 -5.59
C PRO A 210 9.57 28.01 -5.20
N VAL A 211 9.90 28.09 -3.91
CA VAL A 211 11.28 28.19 -3.43
C VAL A 211 11.53 27.24 -2.26
N ALA A 212 12.62 26.50 -2.29
CA ALA A 212 13.08 25.67 -1.18
C ALA A 212 13.93 26.47 -0.17
N PRO A 213 13.41 26.81 1.02
CA PRO A 213 14.26 27.22 2.13
C PRO A 213 15.12 26.05 2.63
N VAL A 214 16.19 26.38 3.34
CA VAL A 214 17.07 25.39 3.97
C VAL A 214 16.32 24.66 5.09
N VAL A 215 16.50 23.34 5.20
CA VAL A 215 15.95 22.57 6.34
C VAL A 215 16.47 23.16 7.66
N GLY A 216 15.58 23.35 8.63
CA GLY A 216 15.82 24.05 9.90
C GLY A 216 15.44 25.53 9.88
N SER A 217 15.12 26.10 8.71
CA SER A 217 14.63 27.48 8.62
C SER A 217 13.26 27.62 9.29
N VAL A 218 13.00 28.78 9.87
CA VAL A 218 11.67 29.14 10.38
C VAL A 218 10.90 29.85 9.27
N VAL A 219 9.65 29.46 9.08
CA VAL A 219 8.72 30.12 8.16
C VAL A 219 7.48 30.55 8.91
N ARG A 220 6.85 31.61 8.44
CA ARG A 220 5.57 32.11 8.92
C ARG A 220 4.51 31.83 7.85
N LEU A 221 3.43 31.20 8.27
CA LEU A 221 2.32 30.78 7.43
C LEU A 221 1.10 31.64 7.73
N GLU A 222 0.47 32.15 6.66
CA GLU A 222 -0.83 32.80 6.72
C GLU A 222 -1.76 32.09 5.73
N ALA A 223 -2.83 31.49 6.24
CA ALA A 223 -3.80 30.74 5.44
C ALA A 223 -5.22 31.18 5.83
N PRO A 224 -5.79 32.20 5.17
CA PRO A 224 -7.07 32.80 5.57
C PRO A 224 -8.24 31.81 5.67
N GLU A 225 -8.28 30.83 4.77
CA GLU A 225 -9.30 29.77 4.77
C GLU A 225 -9.20 28.82 5.97
N LEU A 226 -8.04 28.80 6.65
CA LEU A 226 -7.78 28.01 7.84
C LEU A 226 -7.75 28.86 9.11
N SER A 227 -8.19 30.11 9.07
CA SER A 227 -8.23 31.03 10.23
C SER A 227 -9.03 30.51 11.43
N ASN A 228 -10.02 29.64 11.19
CA ASN A 228 -10.78 28.97 12.27
C ASN A 228 -9.98 27.87 12.99
N VAL A 229 -8.86 27.43 12.40
CA VAL A 229 -8.07 26.27 12.84
C VAL A 229 -6.67 26.72 13.29
N LEU A 230 -6.02 27.56 12.51
CA LEU A 230 -4.69 28.09 12.73
C LEU A 230 -4.77 29.56 13.17
N PRO A 231 -3.81 30.03 14.00
CA PRO A 231 -3.61 31.46 14.20
C PRO A 231 -3.44 32.19 12.85
N GLU A 232 -3.80 33.48 12.82
CA GLU A 232 -3.63 34.34 11.63
C GLU A 232 -2.22 34.25 11.05
N SER A 233 -1.22 34.15 11.93
CA SER A 233 0.18 34.02 11.58
C SER A 233 0.83 32.88 12.38
N THR A 234 1.10 31.76 11.73
CA THR A 234 1.62 30.54 12.38
C THR A 234 3.11 30.36 12.10
N ARG A 235 3.92 30.22 13.15
CA ARG A 235 5.36 29.91 13.02
C ARG A 235 5.60 28.41 12.88
N LEU A 236 6.43 28.07 11.90
CA LEU A 236 6.76 26.71 11.54
C LEU A 236 8.26 26.54 11.35
N THR A 237 8.78 25.35 11.66
CA THR A 237 10.15 24.96 11.34
C THR A 237 10.15 23.99 10.17
N VAL A 238 10.95 24.24 9.14
CA VAL A 238 11.09 23.35 7.98
C VAL A 238 11.89 22.11 8.42
N VAL A 239 11.25 20.94 8.47
CA VAL A 239 11.90 19.66 8.86
C VAL A 239 12.31 18.80 7.67
N GLY A 240 11.84 19.13 6.47
CA GLY A 240 12.25 18.45 5.25
C GLY A 240 11.73 19.16 4.01
N VAL A 241 12.41 18.96 2.89
CA VAL A 241 12.02 19.48 1.57
C VAL A 241 12.01 18.32 0.60
N SER A 242 10.97 18.22 -0.22
CA SER A 242 10.93 17.33 -1.38
C SER A 242 10.63 18.11 -2.65
N GLU A 243 11.19 17.67 -3.75
CA GLU A 243 11.08 18.31 -5.05
C GLU A 243 10.12 17.52 -5.94
N SER A 244 9.29 18.23 -6.69
CA SER A 244 8.44 17.66 -7.74
C SER A 244 8.48 18.54 -8.97
N VAL A 245 8.44 17.93 -10.15
CA VAL A 245 8.26 18.66 -11.41
C VAL A 245 6.80 18.56 -11.80
N ALA A 246 6.11 19.69 -11.87
CA ALA A 246 4.72 19.81 -12.32
C ALA A 246 4.67 20.84 -13.46
N ASP A 247 4.08 20.45 -14.59
CA ASP A 247 3.95 21.31 -15.78
C ASP A 247 5.26 21.96 -16.27
N GLY A 248 6.38 21.24 -16.11
CA GLY A 248 7.72 21.73 -16.49
C GLY A 248 8.32 22.74 -15.50
N HIS A 249 7.64 23.04 -14.40
CA HIS A 249 8.13 23.87 -13.32
C HIS A 249 8.55 23.02 -12.12
N LEU A 250 9.64 23.44 -11.47
CA LEU A 250 10.10 22.83 -10.24
C LEU A 250 9.29 23.40 -9.07
N GLU A 251 8.59 22.52 -8.37
CA GLU A 251 7.80 22.84 -7.18
C GLU A 251 8.43 22.16 -5.97
N TYR A 252 8.39 22.86 -4.84
CA TYR A 252 8.94 22.36 -3.59
C TYR A 252 7.83 22.09 -2.60
N ARG A 253 7.87 20.90 -2.01
CA ARG A 253 7.02 20.50 -0.90
C ARG A 253 7.81 20.62 0.40
N LEU A 254 7.43 21.58 1.22
CA LEU A 254 7.99 21.78 2.55
C LEU A 254 7.21 20.96 3.56
N HIS A 255 7.92 20.10 4.28
CA HIS A 255 7.40 19.45 5.46
C HIS A 255 7.75 20.31 6.66
N CYS A 256 6.74 20.90 7.30
CA CYS A 256 6.93 21.87 8.36
C CYS A 256 6.35 21.35 9.68
N ALA A 257 7.03 21.60 10.79
CA ALA A 257 6.54 21.32 12.15
C ALA A 257 6.09 22.62 12.83
N PHE A 258 5.07 22.56 13.66
CA PHE A 258 4.67 23.72 14.48
C PHE A 258 5.74 24.03 15.52
N THR A 259 6.10 25.31 15.65
CA THR A 259 7.10 25.75 16.64
C THR A 259 6.42 26.22 17.93
N ASP A 260 5.42 27.10 17.78
CA ASP A 260 4.81 27.84 18.88
C ASP A 260 3.26 27.75 18.81
N LEU A 261 2.71 26.55 18.99
CA LEU A 261 1.26 26.39 19.17
C LEU A 261 0.93 26.07 20.62
N ASP A 262 -0.04 26.80 21.18
CA ASP A 262 -0.61 26.45 22.47
C ASP A 262 -1.52 25.22 22.38
N ALA A 263 -1.91 24.69 23.54
CA ALA A 263 -2.76 23.52 23.64
C ALA A 263 -4.15 23.73 23.02
N GLU A 264 -4.69 24.96 23.05
CA GLU A 264 -6.01 25.28 22.53
C GLU A 264 -6.03 25.18 20.99
N HIS A 265 -5.03 25.73 20.32
CA HIS A 265 -4.86 25.62 18.88
C HIS A 265 -4.57 24.18 18.45
N LEU A 266 -3.76 23.43 19.21
CA LEU A 266 -3.54 22.01 18.94
C LEU A 266 -4.84 21.20 19.02
N GLU A 267 -5.71 21.50 20.00
CA GLU A 267 -7.02 20.86 20.11
C GLU A 267 -7.94 21.23 18.93
N ARG A 268 -7.94 22.50 18.50
CA ARG A 268 -8.68 22.94 17.31
C ARG A 268 -8.23 22.20 16.05
N ILE A 269 -6.92 22.05 15.85
CA ILE A 269 -6.36 21.25 14.74
C ILE A 269 -6.80 19.79 14.84
N ALA A 270 -6.73 19.19 16.03
CA ALA A 270 -7.14 17.81 16.23
C ALA A 270 -8.63 17.59 15.89
N ARG A 271 -9.51 18.48 16.34
CA ARG A 271 -10.94 18.45 16.01
C ARG A 271 -11.19 18.62 14.51
N PHE A 272 -10.50 19.57 13.88
CA PHE A 272 -10.59 19.80 12.44
C PHE A 272 -10.16 18.57 11.63
N VAL A 273 -9.02 17.96 11.98
CA VAL A 273 -8.51 16.74 11.32
C VAL A 273 -9.51 15.60 11.47
N LEU A 274 -10.04 15.38 12.68
CA LEU A 274 -11.04 14.34 12.93
C LEU A 274 -12.30 14.56 12.10
N GLN A 275 -12.83 15.79 12.07
CA GLN A 275 -14.00 16.13 11.27
C GLN A 275 -13.77 15.86 9.78
N LYS A 276 -12.65 16.33 9.22
CA LYS A 276 -12.33 16.11 7.79
C LYS A 276 -12.14 14.64 7.45
N GLN A 277 -11.58 13.85 8.37
CA GLN A 277 -11.51 12.39 8.20
C GLN A 277 -12.90 11.74 8.16
N HIS A 278 -13.82 12.17 9.03
CA HIS A 278 -15.20 11.70 8.99
C HIS A 278 -15.91 12.07 7.69
N GLU A 279 -15.74 13.31 7.21
CA GLU A 279 -16.28 13.78 5.91
C GLU A 279 -15.76 12.91 4.75
N ALA A 280 -14.44 12.67 4.68
CA ALA A 280 -13.82 11.85 3.66
C ALA A 280 -14.30 10.38 3.72
N MET A 281 -14.47 9.82 4.93
CA MET A 281 -15.03 8.47 5.10
C MET A 281 -16.49 8.38 4.66
N ALA A 282 -17.29 9.42 4.91
CA ALA A 282 -18.68 9.47 4.47
C ALA A 282 -18.76 9.50 2.93
N GLN A 283 -17.97 10.35 2.27
CA GLN A 283 -17.94 10.43 0.80
C GLN A 283 -17.51 9.10 0.15
N ARG A 284 -16.51 8.41 0.70
CA ARG A 284 -16.07 7.10 0.20
C ARG A 284 -17.16 6.03 0.27
N ARG A 285 -18.00 6.03 1.32
CA ARG A 285 -19.12 5.08 1.44
C ARG A 285 -20.21 5.29 0.38
N TRP A 286 -20.41 6.54 -0.04
CA TRP A 286 -21.39 6.88 -1.06
C TRP A 286 -20.95 6.45 -2.47
N HIS A 287 -19.69 6.67 -2.84
CA HIS A 287 -19.20 6.25 -4.16
C HIS A 287 -19.15 4.72 -4.33
N VAL A 288 -18.76 3.97 -3.29
CA VAL A 288 -18.76 2.49 -3.37
C VAL A 288 -20.17 1.93 -3.56
N SER A 289 -21.21 2.60 -3.07
CA SER A 289 -22.60 2.17 -3.27
C SER A 289 -23.11 2.42 -4.70
N GLN A 290 -22.59 3.43 -5.41
CA GLN A 290 -23.00 3.76 -6.77
C GLN A 290 -22.34 2.86 -7.83
N ASP A 291 -21.08 2.47 -7.61
CA ASP A 291 -20.34 1.59 -8.54
C ASP A 291 -20.85 0.13 -8.50
N ILE A 292 -21.39 -0.33 -7.37
CA ILE A 292 -21.98 -1.67 -7.25
C ILE A 292 -23.35 -1.73 -7.96
N GLY A 293 -24.06 -0.60 -8.08
CA GLY A 293 -25.35 -0.53 -8.76
C GLY A 293 -25.28 -0.53 -10.30
N THR A 294 -24.13 -0.16 -10.88
CA THR A 294 -23.96 -0.02 -12.33
C THR A 294 -23.30 -1.22 -13.01
N GLN A 295 -22.67 -2.13 -12.26
CA GLN A 295 -22.13 -3.39 -12.81
C GLN A 295 -23.15 -4.54 -12.90
N GLY A 296 -24.40 -4.34 -12.47
CA GLY A 296 -25.48 -5.33 -12.59
C GLY A 296 -26.40 -5.18 -13.80
N ALA A 297 -26.12 -4.23 -14.72
CA ALA A 297 -27.01 -3.87 -15.82
C ALA A 297 -26.37 -3.98 -17.22
N ARG A 298 -25.39 -4.88 -17.40
CA ARG A 298 -24.90 -5.30 -18.72
C ARG A 298 -24.75 -6.81 -18.81
#